data_AF-A0A952MWA5-F1
#
_entry.id   AF-A0A952MWA5-F1
#
_cell.length_a   1.000
_cell.length_b   1.000
_cell.length_c   1.000
_cell.angle_alpha   90.00
_cell.angle_beta   90.00
_cell.angle_gamma   90.00
#
_symmetry.space_group_name_H-M   'P 1'
#
loop_
_entity.id
_entity.type
_entity.pdbx_description
1 polymer ?
#
loop_
_entity_poly.entity_id
_entity_poly.type
_entity_poly.pdbx_seq_one_letter_code
_entity_poly.pdbx_strand_id
1 'polypeptide(L)'
;MGRWEGVAKSNEWYTPKYIFDALECEFDLDVAAPVERKHCHVPAKAFITENSLLVDWYGFIWMNAPFGNRNGLVPWLDKIRLHNNGIALVPDRTSAPWWQRAAKQCDAIFFINHKVRFVKPDGTTGDSPSCGTTLFAYGEIAKCAFMKAQANGLGIVLRRKLGYSDSGNSLIAYEPFTFYSSDQATNTLGIRWKQQSESPTMISVGR
;
A
#
# COMPACT_ATOMS: atom_id res chain seq x y z
N MET A 1 42.90 -21.14 3.41
CA MET A 1 41.77 -21.39 2.50
C MET A 1 40.51 -20.87 3.17
N GLY A 2 39.82 -19.94 2.53
CA GLY A 2 38.73 -19.16 3.13
C GLY A 2 37.46 -19.99 3.32
N ARG A 3 36.85 -19.87 4.50
CA ARG A 3 35.50 -20.37 4.79
C ARG A 3 34.67 -19.18 5.26
N TRP A 4 34.10 -18.46 4.30
CA TRP A 4 33.10 -17.43 4.56
C TRP A 4 32.00 -17.54 3.49
N GLU A 5 31.34 -18.70 3.45
CA GLU A 5 29.96 -18.72 2.95
C GLU A 5 29.10 -18.14 4.05
N GLY A 6 28.94 -16.82 4.04
CA GLY A 6 27.92 -16.17 4.84
C GLY A 6 26.57 -16.72 4.38
N VAL A 7 25.88 -17.47 5.24
CA VAL A 7 24.49 -17.85 5.03
C VAL A 7 23.73 -16.59 4.62
N ALA A 8 23.14 -16.59 3.42
CA ALA A 8 22.33 -15.49 2.95
C ALA A 8 21.30 -15.18 4.03
N LYS A 9 21.41 -14.01 4.67
CA LYS A 9 20.42 -13.56 5.65
C LYS A 9 19.09 -13.53 4.93
N SER A 10 18.16 -14.39 5.34
CA SER A 10 16.78 -14.31 4.85
C SER A 10 16.26 -12.90 5.16
N ASN A 11 15.82 -12.19 4.13
CA ASN A 11 15.21 -10.86 4.24
C ASN A 11 13.70 -10.95 4.53
N GLU A 12 13.20 -12.12 4.92
CA GLU A 12 11.80 -12.32 5.26
C GLU A 12 11.47 -11.79 6.66
N TRP A 13 10.40 -11.01 6.75
CA TRP A 13 9.90 -10.41 7.98
C TRP A 13 8.38 -10.55 8.03
N TYR A 14 7.88 -11.25 9.04
CA TYR A 14 6.46 -11.53 9.20
C TYR A 14 5.80 -10.50 10.12
N THR A 15 4.59 -10.10 9.77
CA THR A 15 3.79 -9.17 10.57
C THR A 15 3.38 -9.84 11.89
N PRO A 16 3.65 -9.21 13.06
CA PRO A 16 3.26 -9.76 14.35
C PRO A 16 1.74 -9.90 14.51
N LYS A 17 1.31 -10.95 15.22
CA LYS A 17 -0.09 -11.28 15.46
C LYS A 17 -0.91 -10.12 16.05
N TYR A 18 -0.33 -9.32 16.96
CA TYR A 18 -1.03 -8.24 17.65
C TYR A 18 -1.59 -7.17 16.69
N ILE A 19 -1.01 -7.02 15.50
CA ILE A 19 -1.54 -6.09 14.48
C ILE A 19 -2.88 -6.60 13.95
N PHE A 20 -2.98 -7.89 13.66
CA PHE A 20 -4.22 -8.51 13.18
C PHE A 20 -5.28 -8.59 14.27
N ASP A 21 -4.86 -8.87 15.51
CA ASP A 21 -5.75 -8.86 16.68
C ASP A 21 -6.40 -7.50 16.88
N ALA A 22 -5.66 -6.41 16.68
CA ALA A 22 -6.21 -5.07 16.78
C ALA A 22 -7.11 -4.70 15.59
N LEU A 23 -6.77 -5.16 14.37
CA LEU A 23 -7.56 -4.89 13.15
C LEU A 23 -8.90 -5.65 13.14
N GLU A 24 -8.98 -6.81 13.81
CA GLU A 24 -10.19 -7.65 13.92
C GLU A 24 -10.90 -7.87 12.57
N CYS A 25 -10.13 -8.34 11.59
CA CYS A 25 -10.63 -8.72 10.27
C CYS A 25 -9.85 -9.92 9.73
N GLU A 26 -10.47 -10.63 8.78
CA GLU A 26 -9.87 -11.69 7.98
C GLU A 26 -9.70 -11.16 6.54
N PHE A 27 -8.63 -11.60 5.88
CA PHE A 27 -8.34 -11.27 4.49
C PHE A 27 -8.74 -12.42 3.58
N ASP A 28 -9.13 -12.10 2.35
CA ASP A 28 -9.30 -13.14 1.34
C ASP A 28 -7.94 -13.56 0.77
N LEU A 29 -7.00 -12.62 0.66
CA LEU A 29 -5.71 -12.88 0.01
C LEU A 29 -4.54 -12.10 0.65
N ASP A 30 -3.50 -12.82 1.04
CA ASP A 30 -2.16 -12.27 1.30
C ASP A 30 -1.35 -12.25 0.01
N VAL A 31 -1.09 -11.05 -0.53
CA VAL A 31 -0.46 -10.90 -1.85
C VAL A 31 1.06 -10.97 -1.81
N ALA A 32 1.68 -11.04 -0.64
CA ALA A 32 3.13 -11.08 -0.49
C ALA A 32 3.55 -12.10 0.59
N ALA A 33 2.88 -13.25 0.59
CA ALA A 33 3.11 -14.27 1.59
C ALA A 33 4.49 -14.92 1.43
N PRO A 34 5.16 -15.28 2.53
CA PRO A 34 6.39 -16.07 2.46
C PRO A 34 6.09 -17.53 2.09
N VAL A 35 7.11 -18.26 1.60
CA VAL A 35 7.00 -19.70 1.32
C VAL A 35 6.94 -20.48 2.65
N GLU A 36 7.85 -20.17 3.59
CA GLU A 36 7.78 -20.67 4.96
C GLU A 36 6.75 -19.86 5.76
N ARG A 37 5.81 -20.53 6.40
CA ARG A 37 4.63 -19.90 7.03
C ARG A 37 4.35 -20.35 8.45
N LYS A 38 5.20 -21.20 9.04
CA LYS A 38 5.04 -21.70 10.41
C LYS A 38 4.83 -20.58 11.45
N HIS A 39 5.46 -19.43 11.24
CA HIS A 39 5.37 -18.26 12.10
C HIS A 39 4.66 -17.06 11.44
N CYS A 40 4.00 -17.28 10.31
CA CYS A 40 3.16 -16.28 9.68
C CYS A 40 1.82 -16.19 10.43
N HIS A 41 1.39 -14.97 10.74
CA HIS A 41 0.18 -14.70 11.51
C HIS A 41 -0.94 -14.05 10.68
N VAL A 42 -0.75 -13.89 9.37
CA VAL A 42 -1.73 -13.23 8.50
C VAL A 42 -3.00 -14.10 8.44
N PRO A 43 -4.17 -13.60 8.89
CA PRO A 43 -5.42 -14.34 8.82
C PRO A 43 -6.00 -14.22 7.41
N ALA A 44 -5.40 -14.90 6.44
CA ALA A 44 -5.83 -14.89 5.04
C ALA A 44 -6.29 -16.27 4.56
N LYS A 45 -7.36 -16.32 3.76
CA LYS A 45 -7.90 -17.56 3.18
C LYS A 45 -7.00 -18.13 2.09
N ALA A 46 -6.36 -17.26 1.31
CA ALA A 46 -5.43 -17.61 0.25
C ALA A 46 -4.18 -16.73 0.29
N PHE A 47 -3.14 -17.12 -0.45
CA PHE A 47 -1.85 -16.46 -0.43
C PHE A 47 -1.12 -16.60 -1.78
N ILE A 48 -0.31 -15.60 -2.13
CA ILE A 48 0.60 -15.63 -3.28
C ILE A 48 2.04 -15.50 -2.77
N THR A 49 2.91 -16.43 -3.16
CA THR A 49 4.30 -16.48 -2.70
C THR A 49 5.32 -15.94 -3.71
N GLU A 50 4.94 -15.87 -4.98
CA GLU A 50 5.83 -15.44 -6.06
C GLU A 50 5.05 -14.74 -7.17
N ASN A 51 5.73 -13.89 -7.94
CA ASN A 51 5.17 -13.25 -9.13
C ASN A 51 3.84 -12.52 -8.90
N SER A 52 3.57 -12.04 -7.68
CA SER A 52 2.29 -11.46 -7.28
C SER A 52 1.85 -10.26 -8.13
N LEU A 53 2.80 -9.48 -8.63
CA LEU A 53 2.51 -8.36 -9.53
C LEU A 53 1.98 -8.81 -10.90
N LEU A 54 2.22 -10.06 -11.32
CA LEU A 54 1.83 -10.62 -12.62
C LEU A 54 0.49 -11.39 -12.60
N VAL A 55 -0.12 -11.60 -11.43
CA VAL A 55 -1.38 -12.35 -11.30
C VAL A 55 -2.52 -11.48 -10.79
N ASP A 56 -3.75 -11.82 -11.12
CA ASP A 56 -4.90 -11.04 -10.66
C ASP A 56 -5.12 -11.21 -9.14
N TRP A 57 -5.43 -10.10 -8.47
CA TRP A 57 -5.79 -10.07 -7.06
C TRP A 57 -7.32 -10.08 -6.91
N TYR A 58 -7.82 -10.65 -5.83
CA TYR A 58 -9.26 -10.73 -5.56
C TYR A 58 -9.56 -10.55 -4.07
N GLY A 59 -10.80 -10.16 -3.77
CA GLY A 59 -11.29 -10.05 -2.39
C GLY A 59 -10.63 -8.92 -1.59
N PHE A 60 -10.60 -9.06 -0.28
CA PHE A 60 -9.95 -8.13 0.64
C PHE A 60 -8.48 -8.49 0.88
N ILE A 61 -7.57 -7.56 0.57
CA ILE A 61 -6.12 -7.82 0.49
C ILE A 61 -5.38 -7.44 1.77
N TRP A 62 -4.46 -8.31 2.21
CA TRP A 62 -3.31 -7.94 3.03
C TRP A 62 -2.06 -7.82 2.16
N MET A 63 -1.36 -6.68 2.23
CA MET A 63 -0.14 -6.44 1.47
C MET A 63 1.02 -6.00 2.39
N ASN A 64 1.92 -6.93 2.68
CA ASN A 64 3.23 -6.67 3.28
C ASN A 64 4.33 -6.95 2.24
N ALA A 65 4.39 -6.11 1.21
CA ALA A 65 5.29 -6.29 0.08
C ALA A 65 6.78 -6.26 0.51
N PRO A 66 7.67 -7.00 -0.19
CA PRO A 66 9.09 -7.00 0.14
C PRO A 66 9.68 -5.58 0.08
N PHE A 67 10.37 -5.18 1.14
CA PHE A 67 11.08 -3.90 1.23
C PHE A 67 12.36 -3.97 0.39
N GLY A 68 12.19 -3.81 -0.93
CA GLY A 68 13.28 -3.89 -1.89
C GLY A 68 14.09 -2.59 -2.06
N ASN A 69 14.70 -2.47 -3.24
CA ASN A 69 15.45 -1.31 -3.70
C ASN A 69 14.63 -0.02 -3.65
N ARG A 70 15.31 1.12 -3.83
CA ARG A 70 14.66 2.44 -3.94
C ARG A 70 13.47 2.35 -4.91
N ASN A 71 12.28 2.75 -4.44
CA ASN A 71 11.01 2.72 -5.17
C ASN A 71 10.40 1.33 -5.46
N GLY A 72 10.92 0.23 -4.90
CA GLY A 72 10.36 -1.12 -5.10
C GLY A 72 8.90 -1.30 -4.64
N LEU A 73 8.41 -0.44 -3.72
CA LEU A 73 7.03 -0.45 -3.25
C LEU A 73 6.03 0.18 -4.25
N VAL A 74 6.50 0.98 -5.21
CA VAL A 74 5.63 1.71 -6.15
C VAL A 74 4.67 0.79 -6.91
N PRO A 75 5.11 -0.28 -7.60
CA PRO A 75 4.17 -1.14 -8.35
C PRO A 75 3.15 -1.86 -7.46
N TRP A 76 3.51 -2.17 -6.21
CA TRP A 76 2.59 -2.77 -5.24
C TRP A 76 1.52 -1.78 -4.79
N LEU A 77 1.93 -0.54 -4.49
CA LEU A 77 1.03 0.55 -4.11
C LEU A 77 0.09 0.95 -5.25
N ASP A 78 0.59 1.00 -6.48
CA ASP A 78 -0.24 1.26 -7.66
C ASP A 78 -1.28 0.13 -7.85
N LYS A 79 -0.87 -1.14 -7.68
CA LYS A 79 -1.77 -2.27 -7.84
C LYS A 79 -2.84 -2.36 -6.75
N ILE A 80 -2.50 -2.19 -5.48
CA ILE A 80 -3.53 -2.20 -4.41
C ILE A 80 -4.47 -1.00 -4.53
N ARG A 81 -3.97 0.14 -5.03
CA ARG A 81 -4.82 1.31 -5.30
C ARG A 81 -5.83 1.03 -6.42
N LEU A 82 -5.42 0.36 -7.49
CA LEU A 82 -6.33 -0.05 -8.57
C LEU A 82 -7.34 -1.09 -8.09
N HIS A 83 -6.89 -2.03 -7.26
CA HIS A 83 -7.74 -3.05 -6.63
C HIS A 83 -8.78 -2.46 -5.67
N ASN A 84 -8.40 -1.40 -4.95
CA ASN A 84 -9.27 -0.59 -4.08
C ASN A 84 -10.00 -1.35 -2.95
N ASN A 85 -9.44 -2.46 -2.48
CA ASN A 85 -10.00 -3.24 -1.38
C ASN A 85 -8.92 -3.98 -0.59
N GLY A 86 -8.25 -3.31 0.34
CA GLY A 86 -7.17 -3.91 1.10
C GLY A 86 -6.42 -2.97 2.03
N ILE A 87 -5.46 -3.53 2.75
CA ILE A 87 -4.53 -2.84 3.64
C ILE A 87 -3.11 -3.06 3.16
N ALA A 88 -2.38 -1.95 2.98
CA ALA A 88 -0.96 -1.96 2.66
C ALA A 88 -0.13 -1.56 3.87
N LEU A 89 0.86 -2.39 4.25
CA LEU A 89 1.86 -2.08 5.26
C LEU A 89 3.11 -1.50 4.60
N VAL A 90 3.56 -0.32 5.04
CA VAL A 90 4.77 0.34 4.53
C VAL A 90 5.58 1.01 5.65
N PRO A 91 6.89 1.26 5.47
CA PRO A 91 7.65 2.06 6.41
C PRO A 91 7.22 3.53 6.39
N ASP A 92 7.37 4.21 7.54
CA ASP A 92 7.13 5.66 7.70
C ASP A 92 8.17 6.49 6.93
N ARG A 93 8.02 6.55 5.62
CA ARG A 93 8.87 7.34 4.72
C ARG A 93 8.12 8.58 4.28
N THR A 94 7.64 9.37 5.25
CA THR A 94 6.71 10.48 5.00
C THR A 94 7.25 11.54 4.03
N SER A 95 8.56 11.70 3.89
CA SER A 95 9.18 12.60 2.89
C SER A 95 9.40 11.97 1.51
N ALA A 96 9.23 10.66 1.36
CA ALA A 96 9.45 9.98 0.10
C ALA A 96 8.30 10.27 -0.90
N PRO A 97 8.61 10.53 -2.19
CA PRO A 97 7.60 10.81 -3.20
C PRO A 97 6.53 9.71 -3.33
N TRP A 98 6.91 8.44 -3.24
CA TRP A 98 5.95 7.33 -3.31
C TRP A 98 5.01 7.29 -2.10
N TRP A 99 5.51 7.66 -0.92
CA TRP A 99 4.70 7.68 0.30
C TRP A 99 3.69 8.82 0.24
N GLN A 100 4.15 10.02 -0.17
CA GLN A 100 3.29 11.19 -0.37
C GLN A 100 2.21 10.93 -1.43
N ARG A 101 2.52 10.18 -2.48
CA ARG A 101 1.54 9.76 -3.49
C ARG A 101 0.51 8.80 -2.90
N ALA A 102 0.96 7.72 -2.24
CA ALA A 102 0.08 6.72 -1.64
C ALA A 102 -0.84 7.35 -0.57
N ALA A 103 -0.31 8.23 0.28
CA ALA A 103 -1.05 8.96 1.30
C ALA A 103 -2.17 9.85 0.72
N LYS A 104 -2.01 10.37 -0.50
CA LYS A 104 -3.07 11.13 -1.20
C LYS A 104 -4.14 10.22 -1.82
N GLN A 105 -3.76 9.00 -2.17
CA GLN A 105 -4.56 8.06 -2.94
C GLN A 105 -5.33 7.04 -2.09
N CYS A 106 -4.91 6.79 -0.86
CA CYS A 106 -5.60 5.94 0.10
C CYS A 106 -6.82 6.63 0.73
N ASP A 107 -7.73 5.85 1.30
CA ASP A 107 -8.93 6.36 1.97
C ASP A 107 -8.68 6.73 3.44
N ALA A 108 -7.71 6.07 4.08
CA ALA A 108 -7.23 6.41 5.42
C ALA A 108 -5.79 5.97 5.62
N ILE A 109 -5.11 6.63 6.56
CA ILE A 109 -3.75 6.32 6.98
C ILE A 109 -3.82 5.90 8.46
N PHE A 110 -3.14 4.83 8.83
CA PHE A 110 -2.99 4.43 10.23
C PHE A 110 -1.52 4.48 10.63
N PHE A 111 -1.22 5.21 11.71
CA PHE A 111 0.11 5.22 12.31
C PHE A 111 0.11 4.37 13.57
N ILE A 112 0.92 3.32 13.58
CA ILE A 112 1.12 2.48 14.77
C ILE A 112 1.93 3.29 15.79
N ASN A 113 1.53 3.28 17.07
CA ASN A 113 2.10 4.15 18.11
C ASN A 113 3.50 3.72 18.60
N HIS A 114 4.10 2.71 17.98
CA HIS A 114 5.43 2.22 18.27
C HIS A 114 6.07 1.59 17.02
N LYS A 115 7.39 1.40 17.06
CA LYS A 115 8.12 0.69 16.01
C LYS A 115 7.79 -0.81 16.05
N VAL A 116 7.19 -1.31 14.97
CA VAL A 116 6.83 -2.72 14.84
C VAL A 116 8.08 -3.59 14.81
N ARG A 117 8.21 -4.50 15.77
CA ARG A 117 9.26 -5.52 15.74
C ARG A 117 8.72 -6.74 15.00
N PHE A 118 9.13 -6.92 13.75
CA PHE A 118 8.70 -8.02 12.90
C PHE A 118 9.24 -9.36 13.37
N VAL A 119 8.56 -10.44 13.00
CA VAL A 119 8.94 -11.82 13.35
C VAL A 119 9.82 -12.39 12.23
N LYS A 120 10.83 -13.17 12.59
CA LYS A 120 11.71 -13.87 11.65
C LYS A 120 11.16 -15.26 11.28
N PRO A 121 11.69 -15.90 10.22
CA PRO A 121 11.31 -17.28 9.86
C PRO A 121 11.48 -18.31 10.98
N ASP A 122 12.40 -18.10 11.91
CA ASP A 122 12.63 -18.97 13.07
C ASP A 122 11.66 -18.71 14.26
N GLY A 123 10.73 -17.77 14.11
CA GLY A 123 9.77 -17.37 15.12
C GLY A 123 10.30 -16.37 16.15
N THR A 124 11.58 -15.98 16.07
CA THR A 124 12.14 -14.96 16.95
C THR A 124 11.71 -13.56 16.52
N THR A 125 11.60 -12.66 17.50
CA THR A 125 11.31 -11.25 17.25
C THR A 125 12.58 -10.54 16.77
N GLY A 126 12.46 -9.75 15.71
CA GLY A 126 13.51 -8.88 15.20
C GLY A 126 13.83 -7.71 16.11
N ASP A 127 14.94 -7.06 15.80
CA ASP A 127 15.31 -5.80 16.42
C ASP A 127 14.34 -4.68 16.02
N SER A 128 14.36 -3.59 16.77
CA SER A 128 13.56 -2.40 16.45
C SER A 128 13.99 -1.81 15.09
N PRO A 129 13.08 -1.67 14.11
CA PRO A 129 13.44 -1.11 12.81
C PRO A 129 13.87 0.36 12.91
N SER A 130 14.61 0.83 11.91
CA SER A 130 15.05 2.23 11.85
C SER A 130 13.87 3.21 11.74
N CYS A 131 12.74 2.77 11.16
CA CYS A 131 11.55 3.58 10.90
C CYS A 131 10.32 3.00 11.59
N GLY A 132 9.30 3.82 11.80
CA GLY A 132 7.98 3.33 12.17
C GLY A 132 7.26 2.69 10.99
N THR A 133 5.98 2.38 11.19
CA THR A 133 5.13 1.65 10.25
C THR A 133 3.81 2.37 10.04
N THR A 134 3.48 2.58 8.77
CA THR A 134 2.24 3.15 8.29
C THR A 134 1.41 2.03 7.67
N LEU A 135 0.11 2.01 7.94
CA LEU A 135 -0.85 1.24 7.15
C LEU A 135 -1.67 2.20 6.28
N PHE A 136 -1.83 1.86 5.00
CA PHE A 136 -2.76 2.54 4.10
C PHE A 136 -4.01 1.68 3.89
N ALA A 137 -5.19 2.29 4.04
CA ALA A 137 -6.47 1.67 3.76
C ALA A 137 -6.96 2.01 2.35
N TYR A 138 -7.44 0.99 1.64
CA TYR A 138 -8.16 1.11 0.38
C TYR A 138 -9.51 0.39 0.53
N GLY A 139 -10.61 1.11 0.35
CA GLY A 139 -11.97 0.62 0.54
C GLY A 139 -12.53 0.75 1.96
N GLU A 140 -13.83 0.52 2.09
CA GLU A 140 -14.57 0.69 3.36
C GLU A 140 -14.15 -0.33 4.43
N ILE A 141 -13.89 -1.58 4.04
CA ILE A 141 -13.52 -2.66 4.98
C ILE A 141 -12.22 -2.29 5.72
N ALA A 142 -11.22 -1.79 4.99
CA ALA A 142 -9.96 -1.34 5.58
C ALA A 142 -10.16 -0.15 6.53
N LYS A 143 -11.01 0.82 6.16
CA LYS A 143 -11.34 1.94 7.05
C LYS A 143 -12.03 1.52 8.34
N CYS A 144 -12.92 0.52 8.27
CA CYS A 144 -13.56 -0.06 9.44
C CYS A 144 -12.53 -0.77 10.34
N ALA A 145 -11.65 -1.58 9.76
CA ALA A 145 -10.55 -2.24 10.49
C ALA A 145 -9.64 -1.24 11.20
N PHE A 146 -9.35 -0.09 10.57
CA PHE A 146 -8.56 0.98 11.22
C PHE A 146 -9.29 1.63 12.42
N MET A 147 -10.62 1.73 12.43
CA MET A 147 -11.32 2.22 13.62
C MET A 147 -11.24 1.24 14.78
N LYS A 148 -11.37 -0.05 14.48
CA LYS A 148 -11.21 -1.10 15.48
C LYS A 148 -9.79 -1.08 16.06
N ALA A 149 -8.78 -1.01 15.19
CA ALA A 149 -7.38 -0.93 15.62
C ALA A 149 -7.10 0.31 16.48
N GLN A 150 -7.70 1.46 16.17
CA GLN A 150 -7.60 2.65 17.02
C GLN A 150 -8.29 2.44 18.38
N ALA A 151 -9.51 1.89 18.39
CA ALA A 151 -10.24 1.59 19.62
C ALA A 151 -9.50 0.57 20.51
N ASN A 152 -8.77 -0.35 19.88
CA ASN A 152 -7.91 -1.35 20.52
C ASN A 152 -6.52 -0.79 20.89
N GLY A 153 -6.27 0.51 20.72
CA GLY A 153 -5.07 1.19 21.20
C GLY A 153 -3.80 0.95 20.38
N LEU A 154 -3.90 0.39 19.16
CA LEU A 154 -2.73 0.14 18.31
C LEU A 154 -2.06 1.43 17.81
N GLY A 155 -2.84 2.50 17.67
CA GLY A 155 -2.36 3.72 17.02
C GLY A 155 -3.48 4.69 16.70
N ILE A 156 -3.21 5.58 15.74
CA ILE A 156 -4.13 6.64 15.32
C ILE A 156 -4.50 6.49 13.85
N VAL A 157 -5.77 6.75 13.52
CA VAL A 157 -6.23 6.84 12.14
C VAL A 157 -6.36 8.30 11.70
N LEU A 158 -5.76 8.63 10.56
CA LEU A 158 -5.99 9.89 9.85
C LEU A 158 -6.90 9.61 8.66
N ARG A 159 -7.98 10.39 8.58
CA ARG A 159 -8.97 10.30 7.49
C ARG A 159 -9.06 11.65 6.81
N ARG A 160 -9.15 11.64 5.49
CA ARG A 160 -9.50 12.86 4.76
C ARG A 160 -10.99 13.13 5.00
N LYS A 161 -11.30 14.28 5.61
CA LYS A 161 -12.66 14.80 5.57
C LYS A 161 -12.90 15.22 4.12
N LEU A 162 -13.73 14.48 3.38
CA LEU A 162 -14.24 14.97 2.11
C LEU A 162 -15.06 16.22 2.43
N GLY A 163 -14.76 17.33 1.77
CA GLY A 163 -15.52 18.56 1.94
C GLY A 163 -16.98 18.30 1.59
N TYR A 164 -17.88 18.71 2.48
CA TYR A 164 -19.31 18.77 2.18
C TYR A 164 -19.49 19.91 1.17
N SER A 165 -19.93 19.63 -0.06
CA SER A 165 -20.50 20.68 -0.89
C SER A 165 -21.92 20.91 -0.40
N ASP A 166 -22.22 22.11 0.12
CA ASP A 166 -23.56 22.52 0.58
C ASP A 166 -24.63 22.58 -0.53
N SER A 167 -24.39 21.96 -1.68
CA SER A 167 -25.36 21.75 -2.74
C SER A 167 -25.51 20.25 -2.98
N GLY A 168 -26.73 19.74 -2.78
CA GLY A 168 -27.10 18.32 -2.87
C GLY A 168 -27.02 17.73 -4.28
N ASN A 169 -25.84 17.81 -4.91
CA ASN A 169 -25.53 17.14 -6.16
C ASN A 169 -24.00 17.02 -6.29
N SER A 170 -23.41 15.94 -5.79
CA SER A 170 -21.97 15.69 -5.99
C SER A 170 -21.75 14.54 -6.97
N LEU A 171 -21.51 14.91 -8.23
CA LEU A 171 -20.64 14.10 -9.07
C LEU A 171 -19.24 14.24 -8.49
N ILE A 172 -18.69 13.17 -7.92
CA ILE A 172 -17.27 13.10 -7.57
C ILE A 172 -16.52 13.17 -8.89
N ALA A 173 -15.98 14.34 -9.22
CA ALA A 173 -15.01 14.47 -10.28
C ALA A 173 -13.76 13.69 -9.84
N TYR A 174 -13.58 12.49 -10.39
CA TYR A 174 -12.26 11.90 -10.47
C TYR A 174 -11.46 12.80 -11.42
N GLU A 175 -10.67 13.71 -10.86
CA GLU A 175 -9.66 14.44 -11.64
C GLU A 175 -8.80 13.39 -12.37
N PRO A 176 -8.74 13.40 -13.72
CA PRO A 176 -7.91 12.47 -14.45
C PRO A 176 -6.44 12.76 -14.09
N PHE A 177 -5.81 11.82 -13.39
CA PHE A 177 -4.43 11.97 -12.98
C PHE A 177 -3.52 11.85 -14.21
N THR A 178 -2.79 12.92 -14.52
CA THR A 178 -1.79 12.92 -15.59
C THR A 178 -0.69 11.92 -15.24
N PHE A 179 -0.48 10.93 -16.11
CA PHE A 179 0.68 10.05 -16.04
C PHE A 179 1.95 10.89 -16.20
N TYR A 180 2.75 11.03 -15.15
CA TYR A 180 4.15 11.41 -15.30
C TYR A 180 4.93 10.16 -15.69
N SER A 181 5.18 10.01 -16.99
CA SER A 181 6.17 9.04 -17.49
C SER A 181 7.53 9.42 -16.92
N SER A 182 8.15 8.51 -16.18
CA SER A 182 9.54 8.62 -15.76
C SER A 182 10.44 8.27 -16.94
N ASP A 183 10.51 9.17 -17.93
CA ASP A 183 11.52 9.08 -18.98
C ASP A 183 12.19 10.45 -19.14
N GLN A 184 13.18 10.68 -18.29
CA GLN A 184 14.30 11.58 -18.58
C GLN A 184 15.51 10.68 -18.82
N ALA A 185 15.44 9.83 -19.84
CA ALA A 185 16.60 9.31 -20.52
C ALA A 185 16.73 10.10 -21.83
N THR A 186 17.88 10.76 -21.96
CA THR A 186 18.29 11.55 -23.12
C THR A 186 18.00 10.84 -24.43
N ASN A 187 17.30 11.49 -25.36
CA ASN A 187 17.35 11.10 -26.75
C ASN A 187 17.60 12.32 -27.64
N THR A 188 18.84 12.40 -28.10
CA THR A 188 19.27 13.18 -29.25
C THR A 188 18.52 12.62 -30.45
N LEU A 189 17.53 13.35 -30.95
CA LEU A 189 17.05 13.39 -32.34
C LEU A 189 15.75 14.22 -32.35
N GLY A 190 15.83 15.42 -32.92
CA GLY A 190 14.74 16.38 -32.91
C GLY A 190 13.52 15.89 -33.68
N ILE A 191 12.44 15.58 -32.94
CA ILE A 191 11.10 15.43 -33.50
C ILE A 191 10.13 16.19 -32.58
N ARG A 192 9.53 17.26 -33.10
CA ARG A 192 8.50 18.08 -32.44
C ARG A 192 7.14 17.41 -32.60
N TRP A 193 6.50 17.01 -31.50
CA TRP A 193 5.07 16.67 -31.51
C TRP A 193 4.25 17.91 -31.16
N LYS A 194 3.31 18.29 -32.04
CA LYS A 194 2.33 19.35 -31.79
C LYS A 194 1.35 18.87 -30.71
N GLN A 195 1.23 19.63 -29.65
CA GLN A 195 0.20 19.46 -28.63
C GLN A 195 -1.14 19.93 -29.22
N GLN A 196 -2.09 19.02 -29.37
CA GLN A 196 -3.45 19.34 -29.77
C GLN A 196 -4.30 19.32 -28.50
N SER A 197 -4.67 20.51 -28.02
CA SER A 197 -5.61 20.69 -26.92
C SER A 197 -7.03 20.57 -27.49
N GLU A 198 -7.76 19.52 -27.10
CA GLU A 198 -9.20 19.49 -27.29
C GLU A 198 -9.90 20.13 -26.08
N SER A 199 -10.70 21.15 -26.36
CA SER A 199 -11.56 21.83 -25.40
C SER A 199 -12.80 20.99 -25.11
N PRO A 200 -13.34 20.93 -23.87
CA PRO A 200 -14.53 20.15 -23.60
C PRO A 200 -15.77 20.77 -24.25
N THR A 201 -16.52 19.97 -25.00
CA THR A 201 -17.82 20.33 -25.57
C THR A 201 -18.87 20.36 -24.45
N MET A 202 -19.47 21.52 -24.18
CA MET A 202 -20.66 21.61 -23.34
C MET A 202 -21.88 21.08 -24.10
N ILE A 203 -22.49 20.01 -23.61
CA ILE A 203 -23.82 19.59 -24.04
C ILE A 203 -24.84 20.29 -23.13
N SER A 204 -25.53 21.27 -23.70
CA SER A 204 -26.72 21.90 -23.15
C SER A 204 -27.91 20.96 -23.36
N VAL A 205 -28.53 20.47 -22.28
CA VAL A 205 -29.85 19.82 -22.35
C VAL A 205 -30.91 20.87 -22.04
N GLY A 206 -31.73 21.19 -23.03
CA GLY A 206 -32.82 22.16 -22.93
C GLY A 206 -34.01 21.65 -22.12
N ARG A 207 -34.74 22.64 -21.59
CA ARG A 207 -35.97 22.64 -20.77
C ARG A 207 -36.85 21.40 -20.76
#